data_AF-A0A7C0VRZ2-F1
#
_entry.id   AF-A0A7C0VRZ2-F1
#
_cell.length_a   1.000
_cell.length_b   1.000
_cell.length_c   1.000
_cell.angle_alpha   90.00
_cell.angle_beta   90.00
_cell.angle_gamma   90.00
#
_symmetry.space_group_name_H-M   'P 1'
#
loop_
_entity.id
_entity.type
_entity.pdbx_description
1 polymer ?
#
loop_
_entity_poly.entity_id
_entity_poly.type
_entity_poly.pdbx_seq_one_letter_code
_entity_poly.pdbx_strand_id
1 'polypeptide(L)'
;MKQHPDRRSHHKRALTKDWILKYYLPKYFSGLRKRGCRKIIYLDAFAGPGRYEDESEGSPLHALQIAENLEEIISNPFYRKNLIFIFVEEKSEVFQKLQESVEPFKEKGFNIICLSTDGVNAVKNIIDCIRTEVADPSQIGVFVYLDPWGLIGVDREIVLEVLSLRQFFSPSEVLLRFPPYLVCRYYKNSRVGPDWIKKRLGLSSEELEEVINTPEKTERHEAILKAYVATIMEDYLKLTGKPLSGCAVDTVGGGKPYYMLFFSESPAGVSHMSDAMTKAFIRRQIEVEVEEHPIFKNEILRKFFGKKGKFLYKKAVQEKGSKWPQYFQISLKELQIFK
;
A
#
# COMPACT_ATOMS: atom_id res chain seq x y z
N MET A 1 -32.19 -13.49 -6.85
CA MET A 1 -31.22 -12.58 -7.52
C MET A 1 -31.10 -11.30 -6.73
N LYS A 2 -30.06 -11.14 -5.90
CA LYS A 2 -29.78 -9.87 -5.23
C LYS A 2 -28.89 -9.04 -6.15
N GLN A 3 -29.36 -7.86 -6.51
CA GLN A 3 -28.67 -6.91 -7.38
C GLN A 3 -27.26 -6.62 -6.86
N HIS A 4 -26.28 -6.73 -7.75
CA HIS A 4 -24.89 -6.33 -7.54
C HIS A 4 -24.82 -4.85 -7.12
N PRO A 5 -23.96 -4.48 -6.15
CA PRO A 5 -23.78 -3.07 -5.80
C PRO A 5 -23.10 -2.34 -6.97
N ASP A 6 -23.81 -1.35 -7.48
CA ASP A 6 -23.45 -0.27 -8.42
C ASP A 6 -21.99 -0.23 -8.95
N ARG A 7 -21.87 -0.37 -10.28
CA ARG A 7 -20.65 -0.27 -11.10
C ARG A 7 -19.84 1.01 -10.85
N ARG A 8 -20.45 2.09 -10.32
CA ARG A 8 -19.75 3.33 -9.94
C ARG A 8 -18.87 3.20 -8.69
N SER A 9 -19.08 2.20 -7.84
CA SER A 9 -18.39 2.08 -6.55
C SER A 9 -17.01 1.40 -6.63
N HIS A 10 -16.73 0.65 -7.70
CA HIS A 10 -15.43 0.00 -7.93
C HIS A 10 -14.38 1.00 -8.43
N HIS A 11 -14.77 1.92 -9.33
CA HIS A 11 -13.90 2.95 -9.90
C HIS A 11 -13.29 3.90 -8.83
N LYS A 12 -13.99 4.14 -7.72
CA LYS A 12 -13.51 4.99 -6.61
C LYS A 12 -12.52 4.29 -5.65
N ARG A 13 -12.41 2.95 -5.68
CA ARG A 13 -11.61 2.17 -4.70
C ARG A 13 -10.12 2.06 -5.05
N ALA A 14 -9.77 2.20 -6.32
CA ALA A 14 -8.43 1.91 -6.83
C ALA A 14 -7.52 3.16 -6.94
N LEU A 15 -8.10 4.35 -7.14
CA LEU A 15 -7.34 5.54 -7.56
C LEU A 15 -6.20 5.93 -6.61
N THR A 16 -6.45 6.08 -5.30
CA THR A 16 -5.39 6.57 -4.40
C THR A 16 -4.25 5.57 -4.23
N LYS A 17 -4.55 4.29 -4.00
CA LYS A 17 -3.51 3.26 -3.84
C LYS A 17 -2.69 3.08 -5.12
N ASP A 18 -3.34 3.08 -6.28
CA ASP A 18 -2.68 2.95 -7.57
C ASP A 18 -1.77 4.15 -7.84
N TRP A 19 -2.23 5.37 -7.52
CA TRP A 19 -1.41 6.59 -7.64
C TRP A 19 -0.22 6.59 -6.69
N ILE A 20 -0.38 6.09 -5.45
CA ILE A 20 0.75 5.93 -4.51
C ILE A 20 1.82 5.04 -5.14
N LEU A 21 1.44 3.86 -5.64
CA LEU A 21 2.37 2.94 -6.30
C LEU A 21 3.02 3.59 -7.54
N LYS A 22 2.23 4.27 -8.38
CA LYS A 22 2.72 4.97 -9.59
C LYS A 22 3.73 6.08 -9.28
N TYR A 23 3.58 6.79 -8.17
CA TYR A 23 4.54 7.82 -7.77
C TYR A 23 5.75 7.27 -7.01
N TYR A 24 5.60 6.14 -6.30
CA TYR A 24 6.63 5.58 -5.45
C TYR A 24 7.56 4.61 -6.19
N LEU A 25 7.00 3.61 -6.88
CA LEU A 25 7.76 2.51 -7.46
C LEU A 25 8.86 2.94 -8.44
N PRO A 26 8.69 3.99 -9.29
CA PRO A 26 9.80 4.49 -10.11
C PRO A 26 11.02 4.88 -9.27
N LYS A 27 10.82 5.58 -8.15
CA LYS A 27 11.91 6.00 -7.26
C LYS A 27 12.52 4.81 -6.53
N TYR A 28 11.70 3.83 -6.16
CA TYR A 28 12.15 2.64 -5.45
C TYR A 28 13.05 1.77 -6.36
N PHE A 29 12.55 1.39 -7.55
CA PHE A 29 13.28 0.55 -8.50
C PHE A 29 14.60 1.20 -8.94
N SER A 30 14.58 2.50 -9.29
CA SER A 30 15.80 3.21 -9.70
C SER A 30 16.72 3.55 -8.54
N GLY A 31 16.17 3.84 -7.36
CA GLY A 31 16.90 4.34 -6.20
C GLY A 31 17.72 3.26 -5.50
N LEU A 32 17.18 2.06 -5.32
CA LEU A 32 17.88 0.97 -4.65
C LEU A 32 19.10 0.48 -5.44
N ARG A 33 19.01 0.50 -6.76
CA ARG A 33 20.14 0.16 -7.61
C ARG A 33 21.31 1.11 -7.43
N LYS A 34 21.06 2.43 -7.37
CA LYS A 34 22.09 3.44 -7.11
C LYS A 34 22.78 3.24 -5.75
N ARG A 35 22.12 2.53 -4.83
CA ARG A 35 22.64 2.19 -3.49
C ARG A 35 23.33 0.82 -3.44
N GLY A 36 23.51 0.15 -4.59
CA GLY A 36 24.24 -1.11 -4.67
C GLY A 36 23.40 -2.37 -4.47
N CYS A 37 22.07 -2.27 -4.34
CA CYS A 37 21.22 -3.46 -4.31
C CYS A 37 21.30 -4.17 -5.66
N ARG A 38 21.69 -5.45 -5.65
CA ARG A 38 21.80 -6.28 -6.86
C ARG A 38 20.48 -6.90 -7.26
N LYS A 39 19.60 -7.16 -6.29
CA LYS A 39 18.26 -7.70 -6.50
C LYS A 39 17.24 -6.84 -5.78
N ILE A 40 16.06 -6.72 -6.38
CA ILE A 40 14.91 -6.04 -5.80
C ILE A 40 13.73 -6.99 -5.89
N ILE A 41 13.07 -7.24 -4.77
CA ILE A 41 11.86 -8.03 -4.69
C ILE A 41 10.70 -7.07 -4.47
N TYR A 42 9.76 -7.08 -5.41
CA TYR A 42 8.43 -6.50 -5.22
C TYR A 42 7.46 -7.65 -4.95
N LEU A 43 6.92 -7.71 -3.74
CA LEU A 43 5.96 -8.73 -3.32
C LEU A 43 4.57 -8.08 -3.15
N ASP A 44 3.61 -8.47 -3.97
CA ASP A 44 2.19 -8.18 -3.75
C ASP A 44 1.52 -9.41 -3.13
N ALA A 45 1.26 -9.34 -1.83
CA ALA A 45 0.72 -10.47 -1.06
C ALA A 45 -0.78 -10.69 -1.30
N PHE A 46 -1.48 -9.77 -1.97
CA PHE A 46 -2.92 -9.83 -2.22
C PHE A 46 -3.22 -9.32 -3.64
N ALA A 47 -2.59 -9.95 -4.63
CA ALA A 47 -2.49 -9.46 -6.00
C ALA A 47 -3.83 -9.38 -6.76
N GLY A 48 -4.80 -10.22 -6.40
CA GLY A 48 -6.04 -10.36 -7.15
C GLY A 48 -5.78 -10.89 -8.58
N PRO A 49 -6.72 -10.68 -9.52
CA PRO A 49 -6.63 -11.25 -10.87
C PRO A 49 -5.64 -10.54 -11.80
N GLY A 50 -4.94 -9.49 -11.34
CA GLY A 50 -4.15 -8.61 -12.21
C GLY A 50 -5.02 -7.67 -13.06
N ARG A 51 -6.00 -8.19 -13.80
CA ARG A 51 -7.03 -7.43 -14.53
C ARG A 51 -8.43 -7.80 -14.05
N TYR A 52 -9.25 -6.80 -13.75
CA TYR A 52 -10.63 -6.99 -13.30
C TYR A 52 -11.60 -7.08 -14.49
N GLU A 53 -12.82 -7.56 -14.25
CA GLU A 53 -13.87 -7.74 -15.27
C GLU A 53 -14.30 -6.43 -15.95
N ASP A 54 -14.07 -5.29 -15.31
CA ASP A 54 -14.32 -3.96 -15.88
C ASP A 54 -13.12 -3.42 -16.67
N GLU A 55 -12.18 -4.30 -17.05
CA GLU A 55 -10.91 -4.03 -17.71
C GLU A 55 -9.93 -3.18 -16.90
N SER A 56 -10.29 -2.80 -15.67
CA SER A 56 -9.38 -2.05 -14.80
C SER A 56 -8.21 -2.92 -14.37
N GLU A 57 -7.05 -2.28 -14.23
CA GLU A 57 -5.80 -2.94 -13.90
C GLU A 57 -5.55 -2.86 -12.39
N GLY A 58 -5.09 -3.97 -11.81
CA GLY A 58 -4.68 -4.09 -10.43
C GLY A 58 -3.20 -3.77 -10.21
N SER A 59 -2.76 -3.85 -8.96
CA SER A 59 -1.39 -3.58 -8.54
C SER A 59 -0.32 -4.41 -9.26
N PRO A 60 -0.52 -5.70 -9.63
CA PRO A 60 0.47 -6.45 -10.39
C PRO A 60 0.79 -5.79 -11.74
N LEU A 61 -0.25 -5.42 -12.49
CA LEU A 61 -0.10 -4.80 -13.80
C LEU A 61 0.47 -3.39 -13.69
N HIS A 62 0.04 -2.58 -12.71
CA HIS A 62 0.64 -1.27 -12.48
C HIS A 62 2.14 -1.36 -12.21
N ALA A 63 2.57 -2.29 -11.34
CA ALA A 63 3.98 -2.47 -11.00
C ALA A 63 4.83 -2.90 -12.22
N LEU A 64 4.31 -3.84 -13.02
CA LEU A 64 4.96 -4.31 -14.24
C LEU A 64 5.05 -3.22 -15.32
N GLN A 65 3.96 -2.49 -15.57
CA GLN A 65 3.96 -1.38 -16.51
C GLN A 65 4.92 -0.27 -16.09
N ILE A 66 5.00 0.03 -14.79
CA ILE A 66 5.98 1.01 -14.28
C ILE A 66 7.39 0.55 -14.63
N ALA A 67 7.73 -0.72 -14.37
CA ALA A 67 9.05 -1.24 -14.68
C ALA A 67 9.33 -1.30 -16.19
N GLU A 68 8.32 -1.61 -17.01
CA GLU A 68 8.40 -1.57 -18.47
C GLU A 68 8.66 -0.16 -19.03
N ASN A 69 8.21 0.88 -18.34
CA ASN A 69 8.42 2.26 -18.77
C ASN A 69 9.72 2.88 -18.23
N LEU A 70 10.51 2.14 -17.46
CA LEU A 70 11.82 2.61 -16.98
C LEU A 70 12.91 2.19 -17.95
N GLU A 71 13.46 3.16 -18.68
CA GLU A 71 14.54 2.97 -19.66
C GLU A 71 15.70 2.16 -19.10
N GLU A 72 16.04 2.40 -17.84
CA GLU A 72 17.13 1.72 -17.17
C GLU A 72 16.88 0.23 -16.86
N ILE A 73 15.62 -0.22 -16.87
CA ILE A 73 15.23 -1.63 -16.71
C ILE A 73 15.13 -2.27 -18.10
N ILE A 74 14.60 -1.54 -19.07
CA ILE A 74 14.47 -2.04 -20.44
C ILE A 74 15.82 -2.13 -21.15
N SER A 75 16.70 -1.14 -21.05
CA SER A 75 18.00 -1.15 -21.73
C SER A 75 18.98 -2.19 -21.20
N ASN A 76 18.76 -2.77 -20.01
CA ASN A 76 19.69 -3.68 -19.38
C ASN A 76 19.01 -4.98 -18.88
N PRO A 77 19.22 -6.11 -19.58
CA PRO A 77 18.66 -7.41 -19.21
C PRO A 77 19.06 -7.89 -17.81
N PHE A 78 20.24 -7.51 -17.32
CA PHE A 78 20.65 -7.88 -15.95
C PHE A 78 19.73 -7.22 -14.92
N TYR A 79 19.38 -5.95 -15.10
CA TYR A 79 18.48 -5.26 -14.17
C TYR A 79 17.05 -5.79 -14.27
N ARG A 80 16.56 -6.04 -15.49
CA ARG A 80 15.24 -6.63 -15.70
C ARG A 80 15.09 -8.00 -15.01
N LYS A 81 16.10 -8.85 -15.10
CA LYS A 81 16.09 -10.19 -14.48
C LYS A 81 16.22 -10.18 -12.96
N ASN A 82 16.86 -9.15 -12.40
CA ASN A 82 17.07 -9.01 -10.96
C ASN A 82 16.01 -8.14 -10.26
N LEU A 83 15.06 -7.56 -11.00
CA LEU A 83 13.81 -7.05 -10.45
C LEU A 83 12.78 -8.19 -10.47
N ILE A 84 12.55 -8.78 -9.31
CA ILE A 84 11.72 -9.96 -9.12
C ILE A 84 10.36 -9.51 -8.63
N PHE A 85 9.32 -9.84 -9.41
CA PHE A 85 7.94 -9.62 -9.04
C PHE A 85 7.36 -10.92 -8.49
N ILE A 86 6.82 -10.87 -7.28
CA ILE A 86 6.12 -12.00 -6.68
C ILE A 86 4.68 -11.57 -6.42
N PHE A 87 3.73 -12.29 -7.01
CA PHE A 87 2.31 -12.01 -6.91
C PHE A 87 1.59 -13.19 -6.29
N VAL A 88 0.83 -12.95 -5.22
CA VAL A 88 0.18 -14.00 -4.44
C VAL A 88 -1.34 -13.89 -4.56
N GLU A 89 -1.99 -15.00 -4.89
CA GLU A 89 -3.46 -15.11 -4.92
C GLU A 89 -3.89 -16.53 -4.54
N GLU A 90 -4.70 -16.64 -3.49
CA GLU A 90 -5.11 -17.92 -2.90
C GLU A 90 -6.19 -18.62 -3.75
N LYS A 91 -7.11 -17.86 -4.35
CA LYS A 91 -8.26 -18.45 -5.05
C LYS A 91 -7.86 -18.94 -6.42
N SER A 92 -7.91 -20.25 -6.63
CA SER A 92 -7.49 -20.92 -7.87
C SER A 92 -8.01 -20.25 -9.17
N GLU A 93 -9.30 -19.92 -9.25
CA GLU A 93 -9.88 -19.26 -10.44
C GLU A 93 -9.31 -17.84 -10.68
N VAL A 94 -9.04 -17.10 -9.61
CA VAL A 94 -8.47 -15.75 -9.67
C VAL A 94 -6.97 -15.82 -9.96
N PHE A 95 -6.29 -16.83 -9.40
CA PHE A 95 -4.89 -17.12 -9.62
C PHE A 95 -4.61 -17.43 -11.10
N GLN A 96 -5.48 -18.21 -11.76
CA GLN A 96 -5.35 -18.46 -13.20
C GLN A 96 -5.43 -17.15 -14.00
N LYS A 97 -6.41 -16.28 -13.71
CA LYS A 97 -6.54 -14.97 -14.35
C LYS A 97 -5.32 -14.07 -14.10
N LEU A 98 -4.73 -14.14 -12.90
CA LEU A 98 -3.49 -13.46 -12.56
C LEU A 98 -2.34 -13.93 -13.46
N GLN A 99 -2.16 -15.24 -13.62
CA GLN A 99 -1.12 -15.81 -14.48
C GLN A 99 -1.30 -15.35 -15.93
N GLU A 100 -2.51 -15.45 -16.48
CA GLU A 100 -2.85 -14.98 -17.83
C GLU A 100 -2.57 -13.47 -17.99
N SER A 101 -2.92 -12.66 -16.99
CA SER A 101 -2.73 -11.20 -17.04
C SER A 101 -1.26 -10.78 -17.11
N VAL A 102 -0.36 -11.52 -16.44
CA VAL A 102 1.08 -11.16 -16.36
C VAL A 102 1.93 -11.84 -17.42
N GLU A 103 1.40 -12.83 -18.14
CA GLU A 103 2.13 -13.61 -19.15
C GLU A 103 2.80 -12.73 -20.23
N PRO A 104 2.15 -11.69 -20.77
CA PRO A 104 2.79 -10.81 -21.75
C PRO A 104 4.05 -10.11 -21.23
N PHE A 105 4.19 -9.93 -19.91
CA PHE A 105 5.40 -9.35 -19.31
C PHE A 105 6.49 -10.41 -19.11
N LYS A 106 6.12 -11.67 -18.84
CA LYS A 106 7.09 -12.79 -18.82
C LYS A 106 7.72 -12.99 -20.18
N GLU A 107 6.92 -12.94 -21.26
CA GLU A 107 7.41 -13.03 -22.64
C GLU A 107 8.40 -11.91 -22.98
N LYS A 108 8.23 -10.73 -22.37
CA LYS A 108 9.16 -9.59 -22.47
C LYS A 108 10.41 -9.74 -21.58
N GLY A 109 10.55 -10.85 -20.86
CA GLY A 109 11.72 -11.19 -20.05
C GLY A 109 11.73 -10.60 -18.64
N PHE A 110 10.58 -10.17 -18.10
CA PHE A 110 10.45 -9.83 -16.69
C PHE A 110 10.46 -11.10 -15.82
N ASN A 111 11.10 -11.02 -14.65
CA ASN A 111 11.14 -12.11 -13.69
C ASN A 111 9.90 -12.07 -12.79
N ILE A 112 8.92 -12.91 -13.08
CA ILE A 112 7.61 -12.90 -12.43
C ILE A 112 7.29 -14.29 -11.87
N ILE A 113 6.98 -14.34 -10.58
CA ILE A 113 6.59 -15.53 -9.84
C ILE A 113 5.16 -15.33 -9.33
N CYS A 114 4.26 -16.25 -9.69
CA CYS A 114 2.90 -16.28 -9.14
C CYS A 114 2.78 -17.43 -8.14
N LEU A 115 2.27 -17.17 -6.94
CA LEU A 115 2.08 -18.18 -5.90
C LEU A 115 0.59 -18.36 -5.56
N SER A 116 0.12 -19.61 -5.59
CA SER A 116 -1.25 -19.97 -5.19
C SER A 116 -1.28 -20.41 -3.74
N THR A 117 -1.25 -19.43 -2.84
CA THR A 117 -1.27 -19.61 -1.38
C THR A 117 -1.85 -18.35 -0.74
N ASP A 118 -2.11 -18.35 0.56
CA ASP A 118 -2.51 -17.13 1.26
C ASP A 118 -1.34 -16.15 1.40
N GLY A 119 -1.66 -14.85 1.37
CA GLY A 119 -0.67 -13.78 1.42
C GLY A 119 0.23 -13.81 2.66
N VAL A 120 -0.31 -14.25 3.80
CA VAL A 120 0.43 -14.30 5.07
C VAL A 120 1.52 -15.35 5.02
N ASN A 121 1.18 -16.57 4.61
CA ASN A 121 2.12 -17.66 4.49
C ASN A 121 3.13 -17.41 3.37
N ALA A 122 2.72 -16.82 2.24
CA ALA A 122 3.65 -16.42 1.19
C ALA A 122 4.73 -15.47 1.72
N VAL A 123 4.31 -14.40 2.44
CA VAL A 123 5.26 -13.45 3.04
C VAL A 123 6.21 -14.20 3.96
N LYS A 124 5.72 -14.96 4.94
CA LYS A 124 6.58 -15.70 5.89
C LYS A 124 7.59 -16.60 5.17
N ASN A 125 7.14 -17.43 4.24
CA ASN A 125 8.01 -18.36 3.51
C ASN A 125 9.07 -17.63 2.67
N ILE A 126 8.72 -16.52 2.03
CA ILE A 126 9.68 -15.73 1.24
C ILE A 126 10.72 -15.07 2.14
N ILE A 127 10.28 -14.47 3.24
CA ILE A 127 11.16 -13.85 4.24
C ILE A 127 12.12 -14.90 4.81
N ASP A 128 11.61 -16.09 5.15
CA ASP A 128 12.43 -17.20 5.67
C ASP A 128 13.41 -17.73 4.62
N CYS A 129 12.97 -17.96 3.38
CA CYS A 129 13.86 -18.34 2.27
C CYS A 129 14.99 -17.31 2.07
N ILE A 130 14.69 -16.01 2.13
CA ILE A 130 15.72 -14.96 2.04
C ILE A 130 16.73 -15.08 3.19
N ARG A 131 16.26 -15.35 4.42
CA ARG A 131 17.14 -15.49 5.59
C ARG A 131 18.04 -16.72 5.52
N THR A 132 17.51 -17.85 5.03
CA THR A 132 18.19 -19.15 5.16
C THR A 132 18.91 -19.60 3.90
N GLU A 133 18.46 -19.18 2.71
CA GLU A 133 18.94 -19.74 1.44
C GLU A 133 19.75 -18.74 0.60
N VAL A 134 19.66 -17.44 0.88
CA VAL A 134 20.42 -16.44 0.13
C VAL A 134 21.80 -16.25 0.78
N ALA A 135 22.86 -16.40 -0.01
CA ALA A 135 24.25 -16.32 0.48
C ALA A 135 24.67 -14.91 0.94
N ASP A 136 24.25 -13.87 0.22
CA ASP A 136 24.47 -12.47 0.61
C ASP A 136 23.17 -11.69 0.45
N PRO A 137 22.26 -11.79 1.42
CA PRO A 137 20.98 -11.12 1.28
C PRO A 137 21.10 -9.62 1.54
N SER A 138 22.29 -9.10 1.93
CA SER A 138 22.52 -7.66 2.15
C SER A 138 22.36 -6.82 0.91
N GLN A 139 22.42 -7.47 -0.25
CA GLN A 139 22.26 -6.88 -1.58
C GLN A 139 20.84 -6.99 -2.12
N ILE A 140 19.87 -7.42 -1.30
CA ILE A 140 18.47 -7.58 -1.70
C ILE A 140 17.59 -6.50 -1.05
N GLY A 141 16.98 -5.65 -1.87
CA GLY A 141 15.89 -4.78 -1.43
C GLY A 141 14.56 -5.51 -1.48
N VAL A 142 13.71 -5.33 -0.47
CA VAL A 142 12.39 -5.97 -0.42
C VAL A 142 11.31 -4.92 -0.16
N PHE A 143 10.33 -4.83 -1.06
CA PHE A 143 9.12 -4.04 -0.87
C PHE A 143 7.91 -4.98 -0.84
N VAL A 144 7.19 -4.98 0.28
CA VAL A 144 5.99 -5.79 0.45
C VAL A 144 4.77 -4.90 0.46
N TYR A 145 3.86 -5.18 -0.46
CA TYR A 145 2.55 -4.57 -0.56
C TYR A 145 1.49 -5.48 0.07
N LEU A 146 0.86 -5.00 1.14
CA LEU A 146 -0.17 -5.70 1.89
C LEU A 146 -1.51 -4.98 1.69
N ASP A 147 -2.34 -5.47 0.75
CA ASP A 147 -3.68 -4.93 0.47
C ASP A 147 -4.81 -5.96 0.71
N PRO A 148 -5.00 -6.42 1.95
CA PRO A 148 -5.94 -7.49 2.21
C PRO A 148 -7.42 -7.06 2.09
N TRP A 149 -8.25 -8.03 1.71
CA TRP A 149 -9.71 -7.96 1.84
C TRP A 149 -10.17 -8.28 3.27
N GLY A 150 -9.81 -7.45 4.24
CA GLY A 150 -10.21 -7.67 5.63
C GLY A 150 -9.16 -7.18 6.62
N LEU A 151 -9.09 -7.87 7.77
CA LEU A 151 -8.01 -7.69 8.76
C LEU A 151 -7.00 -8.85 8.76
N ILE A 152 -7.22 -9.91 7.98
CA ILE A 152 -6.21 -10.97 7.76
C ILE A 152 -5.14 -10.37 6.84
N GLY A 153 -3.86 -10.37 7.24
CA GLY A 153 -2.79 -9.65 6.54
C GLY A 153 -2.52 -8.25 7.08
N VAL A 154 -3.33 -7.80 8.06
CA VAL A 154 -3.09 -6.59 8.86
C VAL A 154 -2.43 -6.98 10.20
N ASP A 155 -1.94 -8.20 10.30
CA ASP A 155 -1.36 -8.72 11.53
C ASP A 155 0.00 -8.04 11.80
N ARG A 156 0.15 -7.49 13.01
CA ARG A 156 1.39 -6.87 13.49
C ARG A 156 2.60 -7.76 13.24
N GLU A 157 2.48 -9.06 13.52
CA GLU A 157 3.55 -10.04 13.35
C GLU A 157 4.09 -10.04 11.91
N ILE A 158 3.22 -9.99 10.90
CA ILE A 158 3.63 -10.01 9.48
C ILE A 158 4.42 -8.75 9.13
N VAL A 159 3.96 -7.59 9.62
CA VAL A 159 4.66 -6.32 9.39
C VAL A 159 6.06 -6.37 10.03
N LEU A 160 6.16 -6.87 11.27
CA LEU A 160 7.43 -7.03 11.97
C LEU A 160 8.35 -8.05 11.28
N GLU A 161 7.82 -9.17 10.78
CA GLU A 161 8.58 -10.16 10.03
C GLU A 161 9.28 -9.54 8.83
N VAL A 162 8.55 -8.78 7.99
CA VAL A 162 9.14 -8.10 6.83
C VAL A 162 10.18 -7.07 7.25
N LEU A 163 9.86 -6.21 8.22
CA LEU A 163 10.75 -5.13 8.63
C LEU A 163 12.03 -5.68 9.29
N SER A 164 11.94 -6.79 10.01
CA SER A 164 13.09 -7.41 10.70
C SER A 164 14.18 -7.91 9.75
N LEU A 165 13.88 -8.14 8.46
CA LEU A 165 14.88 -8.48 7.45
C LEU A 165 16.05 -7.51 7.40
N ARG A 166 15.82 -6.23 7.71
CA ARG A 166 16.84 -5.20 7.64
C ARG A 166 17.91 -5.29 8.73
N GLN A 167 17.70 -6.11 9.76
CA GLN A 167 18.81 -6.48 10.65
C GLN A 167 19.95 -7.14 9.88
N PHE A 168 19.65 -7.76 8.75
CA PHE A 168 20.58 -8.47 7.92
C PHE A 168 20.82 -7.75 6.58
N PHE A 169 19.87 -6.93 6.05
CA PHE A 169 19.85 -6.53 4.63
C PHE A 169 19.59 -5.04 4.27
N SER A 170 19.67 -4.76 2.96
CA SER A 170 19.20 -3.54 2.25
C SER A 170 17.74 -3.17 2.62
N PRO A 171 17.23 -1.95 2.33
CA PRO A 171 15.97 -1.48 2.90
C PRO A 171 14.79 -2.42 2.62
N SER A 172 14.22 -2.98 3.70
CA SER A 172 12.91 -3.62 3.72
C SER A 172 11.83 -2.58 4.02
N GLU A 173 10.77 -2.60 3.21
CA GLU A 173 9.71 -1.61 3.26
C GLU A 173 8.35 -2.29 3.16
N VAL A 174 7.39 -1.81 3.93
CA VAL A 174 6.02 -2.32 3.94
C VAL A 174 5.07 -1.19 3.59
N LEU A 175 4.19 -1.41 2.62
CA LEU A 175 3.02 -0.57 2.37
C LEU A 175 1.76 -1.40 2.66
N LEU A 176 1.00 -1.01 3.68
CA LEU A 176 -0.14 -1.74 4.23
C LEU A 176 -1.42 -0.93 4.10
N ARG A 177 -2.50 -1.57 3.64
CA ARG A 177 -3.84 -1.04 3.79
C ARG A 177 -4.40 -1.38 5.17
N PHE A 178 -4.77 -0.34 5.92
CA PHE A 178 -5.35 -0.47 7.26
C PHE A 178 -6.80 0.08 7.32
N PRO A 179 -7.83 -0.80 7.43
CA PRO A 179 -9.23 -0.38 7.52
C PRO A 179 -9.76 -0.35 8.97
N PRO A 180 -9.64 0.75 9.73
CA PRO A 180 -10.04 0.80 11.15
C PRO A 180 -11.53 0.57 11.38
N TYR A 181 -12.38 0.88 10.42
CA TYR A 181 -13.81 0.57 10.53
C TYR A 181 -14.09 -0.94 10.66
N LEU A 182 -13.20 -1.81 10.15
CA LEU A 182 -13.33 -3.26 10.32
C LEU A 182 -12.98 -3.68 11.75
N VAL A 183 -12.08 -2.96 12.41
CA VAL A 183 -11.76 -3.17 13.83
C VAL A 183 -13.02 -2.91 14.66
N CYS A 184 -13.65 -1.75 14.49
CA CYS A 184 -14.92 -1.41 15.14
C CYS A 184 -16.02 -2.44 14.84
N ARG A 185 -16.09 -2.92 13.61
CA ARG A 185 -17.11 -3.89 13.18
C ARG A 185 -16.89 -5.26 13.81
N TYR A 186 -15.65 -5.75 13.82
CA TYR A 186 -15.33 -7.09 14.33
C TYR A 186 -15.32 -7.14 15.85
N TYR A 187 -15.05 -6.01 16.52
CA TYR A 187 -15.14 -5.93 17.98
C TYR A 187 -16.55 -6.27 18.47
N LYS A 188 -17.57 -5.78 17.75
CA LYS A 188 -18.99 -6.04 18.03
C LYS A 188 -19.49 -7.39 17.51
N ASN A 189 -18.65 -8.18 16.84
CA ASN A 189 -19.05 -9.43 16.21
C ASN A 189 -18.85 -10.60 17.19
N SER A 190 -19.94 -11.30 17.52
CA SER A 190 -19.94 -12.43 18.45
C SER A 190 -19.10 -13.64 18.02
N ARG A 191 -18.76 -13.77 16.73
CA ARG A 191 -17.93 -14.89 16.22
C ARG A 191 -16.43 -14.60 16.21
N VAL A 192 -16.04 -13.34 16.30
CA VAL A 192 -14.65 -12.89 16.17
C VAL A 192 -14.20 -12.29 17.49
N GLY A 193 -14.93 -11.26 17.94
CA GLY A 193 -14.78 -10.64 19.23
C GLY A 193 -13.48 -9.86 19.43
N PRO A 194 -13.30 -9.28 20.64
CA PRO A 194 -12.14 -8.46 20.98
C PRO A 194 -10.82 -9.23 20.95
N ASP A 195 -10.78 -10.48 21.44
CA ASP A 195 -9.54 -11.27 21.54
C ASP A 195 -8.88 -11.52 20.18
N TRP A 196 -9.69 -11.78 19.16
CA TRP A 196 -9.18 -11.98 17.81
C TRP A 196 -8.55 -10.70 17.24
N ILE A 197 -9.08 -9.53 17.58
CA ILE A 197 -8.52 -8.23 17.17
C ILE A 197 -7.24 -7.93 17.93
N LYS A 198 -7.25 -8.10 19.26
CA LYS A 198 -6.09 -7.86 20.13
C LYS A 198 -4.87 -8.60 19.63
N LYS A 199 -5.02 -9.90 19.32
CA LYS A 199 -3.91 -10.72 18.80
C LYS A 199 -3.31 -10.15 17.51
N ARG A 200 -4.14 -9.60 16.61
CA ARG A 200 -3.68 -9.09 15.31
C ARG A 200 -3.03 -7.75 15.40
N LEU A 201 -3.65 -6.82 16.12
CA LEU A 201 -3.13 -5.46 16.26
C LEU A 201 -1.99 -5.39 17.27
N GLY A 202 -1.92 -6.38 18.19
CA GLY A 202 -0.95 -6.41 19.26
C GLY A 202 -1.32 -5.56 20.47
N LEU A 203 -2.60 -5.18 20.59
CA LEU A 203 -3.10 -4.32 21.66
C LEU A 203 -3.49 -5.13 22.90
N SER A 204 -3.30 -4.55 24.08
CA SER A 204 -3.89 -5.01 25.32
C SER A 204 -5.43 -4.88 25.32
N SER A 205 -6.09 -5.44 26.33
CA SER A 205 -7.55 -5.32 26.46
C SER A 205 -7.95 -3.88 26.75
N GLU A 206 -7.20 -3.23 27.62
CA GLU A 206 -7.38 -1.87 28.07
C GLU A 206 -7.21 -0.89 26.91
N GLU A 207 -6.11 -1.00 26.15
CA GLU A 207 -5.87 -0.15 24.98
C GLU A 207 -6.95 -0.34 23.91
N LEU A 208 -7.36 -1.58 23.63
CA LEU A 208 -8.40 -1.83 22.63
C LEU A 208 -9.75 -1.25 23.08
N GLU A 209 -10.10 -1.40 24.36
CA GLU A 209 -11.34 -0.85 24.91
C GLU A 209 -11.33 0.68 24.88
N GLU A 210 -10.22 1.30 25.26
CA GLU A 210 -10.03 2.75 25.21
C GLU A 210 -10.25 3.32 23.80
N VAL A 211 -9.54 2.78 22.79
CA VAL A 211 -9.67 3.28 21.41
C VAL A 211 -11.01 2.95 20.78
N ILE A 212 -11.71 1.89 21.21
CA ILE A 212 -13.05 1.54 20.70
C ILE A 212 -14.11 2.47 21.30
N ASN A 213 -13.93 2.90 22.54
CA ASN A 213 -14.87 3.75 23.27
C ASN A 213 -14.76 5.24 22.94
N THR A 214 -13.76 5.65 22.13
CA THR A 214 -13.68 7.03 21.61
C THR A 214 -14.99 7.45 20.93
N PRO A 215 -15.70 8.49 21.41
CA PRO A 215 -17.07 8.78 20.98
C PRO A 215 -17.21 9.09 19.49
N GLU A 216 -16.42 10.05 18.99
CA GLU A 216 -16.49 10.50 17.60
C GLU A 216 -15.86 9.44 16.68
N LYS A 217 -16.51 9.15 15.55
CA LYS A 217 -16.17 8.03 14.66
C LYS A 217 -14.82 8.21 13.97
N THR A 218 -14.52 9.42 13.51
CA THR A 218 -13.27 9.78 12.83
C THR A 218 -12.11 9.74 13.82
N GLU A 219 -12.28 10.36 14.99
CA GLU A 219 -11.32 10.33 16.10
C GLU A 219 -11.04 8.89 16.55
N ARG A 220 -12.07 8.05 16.64
CA ARG A 220 -11.95 6.62 16.96
C ARG A 220 -11.09 5.88 15.94
N HIS A 221 -11.32 6.12 14.64
CA HIS A 221 -10.51 5.49 13.60
C HIS A 221 -9.04 5.94 13.67
N GLU A 222 -8.80 7.22 13.96
CA GLU A 222 -7.45 7.74 14.18
C GLU A 222 -6.80 7.16 15.44
N ALA A 223 -7.53 7.02 16.53
CA ALA A 223 -7.05 6.43 17.77
C ALA A 223 -6.63 4.96 17.56
N ILE A 224 -7.49 4.17 16.90
CA ILE A 224 -7.17 2.78 16.51
C ILE A 224 -5.90 2.72 15.65
N LEU A 225 -5.79 3.63 14.67
CA LEU A 225 -4.62 3.71 13.81
C LEU A 225 -3.35 4.02 14.62
N LYS A 226 -3.39 5.07 15.45
CA LYS A 226 -2.25 5.52 16.25
C LYS A 226 -1.79 4.43 17.21
N ALA A 227 -2.72 3.75 17.88
CA ALA A 227 -2.41 2.62 18.75
C ALA A 227 -1.70 1.50 17.97
N TYR A 228 -2.26 1.07 16.83
CA TYR A 228 -1.65 0.03 16.00
C TYR A 228 -0.23 0.40 15.51
N VAL A 229 -0.04 1.64 15.05
CA VAL A 229 1.28 2.12 14.61
C VAL A 229 2.27 2.19 15.77
N ALA A 230 1.84 2.69 16.93
CA ALA A 230 2.67 2.75 18.13
C ALA A 230 3.13 1.35 18.53
N THR A 231 2.23 0.36 18.57
CA THR A 231 2.56 -1.03 18.85
C THR A 231 3.61 -1.58 17.90
N ILE A 232 3.47 -1.37 16.58
CA ILE A 232 4.48 -1.81 15.60
C ILE A 232 5.83 -1.15 15.88
N MET A 233 5.86 0.16 16.09
CA MET A 233 7.11 0.89 16.28
C MET A 233 7.82 0.50 17.58
N GLU A 234 7.07 0.32 18.66
CA GLU A 234 7.59 -0.11 19.96
C GLU A 234 8.11 -1.55 19.89
N ASP A 235 7.33 -2.47 19.32
CA ASP A 235 7.75 -3.86 19.21
C ASP A 235 8.94 -4.02 18.26
N TYR A 236 8.99 -3.24 17.17
CA TYR A 236 10.15 -3.16 16.31
C TYR A 236 11.40 -2.66 17.05
N LEU A 237 11.27 -1.59 17.85
CA LEU A 237 12.36 -1.07 18.67
C LEU A 237 12.85 -2.10 19.69
N LYS A 238 11.94 -2.82 20.35
CA LYS A 238 12.29 -3.90 21.29
C LYS A 238 13.01 -5.06 20.59
N LEU A 239 12.56 -5.45 19.40
CA LEU A 239 13.12 -6.57 18.63
C LEU A 239 14.51 -6.26 18.05
N THR A 240 14.76 -5.02 17.64
CA THR A 240 15.93 -4.66 16.83
C THR A 240 16.89 -3.68 17.50
N GLY A 241 16.46 -3.01 18.56
CA GLY A 241 17.17 -1.88 19.16
C GLY A 241 17.23 -0.63 18.30
N LYS A 242 16.56 -0.60 17.13
CA LYS A 242 16.60 0.51 16.16
C LYS A 242 15.24 1.20 16.05
N PRO A 243 15.23 2.53 15.80
CA PRO A 243 13.98 3.24 15.57
C PRO A 243 13.37 2.88 14.20
N LEU A 244 12.05 2.79 14.15
CA LEU A 244 11.28 2.68 12.92
C LEU A 244 10.63 4.03 12.60
N SER A 245 10.51 4.33 11.31
CA SER A 245 9.77 5.50 10.82
C SER A 245 8.63 5.05 9.92
N GLY A 246 7.59 5.87 9.85
CA GLY A 246 6.47 5.62 8.96
C GLY A 246 5.70 6.88 8.58
N CYS A 247 4.85 6.73 7.58
CA CYS A 247 3.88 7.74 7.18
C CYS A 247 2.56 7.08 6.82
N ALA A 248 1.47 7.86 6.93
CA ALA A 248 0.14 7.40 6.64
C ALA A 248 -0.61 8.45 5.83
N VAL A 249 -1.51 7.99 4.95
CA VAL A 249 -2.50 8.85 4.30
C VAL A 249 -3.88 8.23 4.41
N ASP A 250 -4.85 9.05 4.78
CA ASP A 250 -6.25 8.65 4.80
C ASP A 250 -6.77 8.49 3.38
N THR A 251 -7.63 7.50 3.20
CA THR A 251 -8.24 7.25 1.90
C THR A 251 -9.69 6.78 2.09
N VAL A 252 -10.45 6.76 0.99
CA VAL A 252 -11.82 6.25 0.99
C VAL A 252 -11.99 5.31 -0.19
N GLY A 253 -12.37 4.06 0.09
CA GLY A 253 -12.72 3.07 -0.93
C GLY A 253 -14.16 2.63 -0.75
N GLY A 254 -15.00 2.79 -1.79
CA GLY A 254 -16.40 2.33 -1.75
C GLY A 254 -17.21 2.95 -0.61
N GLY A 255 -16.89 4.19 -0.23
CA GLY A 255 -17.54 4.91 0.87
C GLY A 255 -17.05 4.53 2.28
N LYS A 256 -16.01 3.68 2.41
CA LYS A 256 -15.45 3.30 3.71
C LYS A 256 -14.02 3.82 3.87
N PRO A 257 -13.71 4.48 4.99
CA PRO A 257 -12.38 5.04 5.23
C PRO A 257 -11.36 3.92 5.48
N TYR A 258 -10.16 4.06 4.94
CA TYR A 258 -9.00 3.23 5.28
C TYR A 258 -7.73 4.05 5.13
N TYR A 259 -6.66 3.65 5.81
CA TYR A 259 -5.36 4.30 5.71
C TYR A 259 -4.40 3.46 4.88
N MET A 260 -3.54 4.12 4.10
CA MET A 260 -2.34 3.49 3.56
C MET A 260 -1.18 3.82 4.49
N LEU A 261 -0.61 2.79 5.12
CA LEU A 261 0.48 2.90 6.10
C LEU A 261 1.77 2.44 5.46
N PHE A 262 2.82 3.22 5.61
CA PHE A 262 4.14 2.85 5.15
C PHE A 262 5.12 2.80 6.31
N PHE A 263 5.95 1.76 6.33
CA PHE A 263 7.00 1.57 7.32
C PHE A 263 8.33 1.31 6.63
N SER A 264 9.37 2.00 7.10
CA SER A 264 10.75 1.83 6.66
C SER A 264 11.67 2.49 7.69
N GLU A 265 12.78 1.85 8.06
CA GLU A 265 13.81 2.56 8.83
C GLU A 265 14.64 3.51 7.93
N SER A 266 14.32 3.67 6.64
CA SER A 266 15.06 4.55 5.73
C SER A 266 14.39 5.91 5.75
N PRO A 267 15.01 6.97 6.32
CA PRO A 267 14.39 8.29 6.34
C PRO A 267 14.11 8.80 4.92
N ALA A 268 15.01 8.48 3.97
CA ALA A 268 14.81 8.79 2.57
C ALA A 268 13.64 8.01 1.94
N GLY A 269 13.48 6.71 2.28
CA GLY A 269 12.33 5.91 1.85
C GLY A 269 11.00 6.51 2.33
N VAL A 270 10.92 6.84 3.63
CA VAL A 270 9.75 7.50 4.24
C VAL A 270 9.47 8.85 3.59
N SER A 271 10.50 9.66 3.34
CA SER A 271 10.34 10.94 2.63
C SER A 271 9.80 10.75 1.21
N HIS A 272 10.35 9.80 0.45
CA HIS A 272 9.89 9.50 -0.90
C HIS A 272 8.45 8.98 -0.94
N MET A 273 8.06 8.13 0.02
CA MET A 273 6.70 7.62 0.13
C MET A 273 5.73 8.72 0.56
N SER A 274 6.12 9.56 1.52
CA SER A 274 5.33 10.71 1.94
C SER A 274 5.04 11.66 0.76
N ASP A 275 6.03 11.95 -0.08
CA ASP A 275 5.85 12.71 -1.33
C ASP A 275 4.90 12.00 -2.31
N ALA A 276 5.02 10.67 -2.47
CA ALA A 276 4.14 9.88 -3.33
C ALA A 276 2.68 9.89 -2.83
N MET A 277 2.47 9.70 -1.53
CA MET A 277 1.17 9.77 -0.86
C MET A 277 0.56 11.16 -1.01
N THR A 278 1.36 12.22 -0.82
CA THR A 278 0.93 13.61 -0.99
C THR A 278 0.46 13.87 -2.42
N LYS A 279 1.25 13.46 -3.42
CA LYS A 279 0.88 13.60 -4.84
C LYS A 279 -0.40 12.83 -5.18
N ALA A 280 -0.53 11.60 -4.68
CA ALA A 280 -1.72 10.78 -4.89
C ALA A 280 -2.97 11.39 -4.23
N PHE A 281 -2.83 11.94 -3.03
CA PHE A 281 -3.90 12.62 -2.31
C PHE A 281 -4.37 13.87 -3.05
N ILE A 282 -3.44 14.77 -3.39
CA ILE A 282 -3.74 16.01 -4.13
C ILE A 282 -4.43 15.67 -5.46
N ARG A 283 -3.89 14.69 -6.19
CA ARG A 283 -4.48 14.24 -7.44
C ARG A 283 -5.92 13.75 -7.27
N ARG A 284 -6.21 13.00 -6.21
CA ARG A 284 -7.58 12.56 -5.93
C ARG A 284 -8.51 13.73 -5.62
N GLN A 285 -8.08 14.69 -4.78
CA GLN A 285 -8.88 15.89 -4.48
C GLN A 285 -9.22 16.63 -5.77
N ILE A 286 -8.22 16.77 -6.65
CA ILE A 286 -8.37 17.34 -7.97
C ILE A 286 -9.42 16.60 -8.81
N GLU A 287 -9.31 15.28 -8.90
CA GLU A 287 -10.23 14.46 -9.70
C GLU A 287 -11.67 14.54 -9.18
N VAL A 288 -11.85 14.56 -7.85
CA VAL A 288 -13.16 14.76 -7.19
C VAL A 288 -13.72 16.14 -7.49
N GLU A 289 -12.93 17.21 -7.30
CA GLU A 289 -13.37 18.58 -7.59
C GLU A 289 -13.78 18.75 -9.06
N VAL A 290 -13.01 18.20 -9.99
CA VAL A 290 -13.32 18.26 -11.43
C VAL A 290 -14.60 17.50 -11.74
N GLU A 291 -14.82 16.32 -11.16
CA GLU A 291 -16.06 15.56 -11.36
C GLU A 291 -17.28 16.24 -10.74
N GLU A 292 -17.11 16.90 -9.60
CA GLU A 292 -18.21 17.54 -8.87
C GLU A 292 -18.54 18.95 -9.36
N HIS A 293 -17.64 19.58 -10.12
CA HIS A 293 -17.82 20.94 -10.61
C HIS A 293 -19.02 21.03 -11.59
N PRO A 294 -19.94 22.01 -11.41
CA PRO A 294 -21.20 22.11 -12.16
C PRO A 294 -21.05 22.05 -13.68
N ILE A 295 -19.97 22.62 -14.22
CA ILE A 295 -19.64 22.60 -15.66
C ILE A 295 -19.41 21.17 -16.18
N PHE A 296 -18.79 20.28 -15.40
CA PHE A 296 -18.48 18.90 -15.83
C PHE A 296 -19.59 17.90 -15.48
N LYS A 297 -20.55 18.30 -14.64
CA LYS A 297 -21.81 17.58 -14.42
C LYS A 297 -22.76 17.65 -15.62
N ASN A 298 -22.58 18.63 -16.50
CA ASN A 298 -23.35 18.75 -17.74
C ASN A 298 -22.65 18.02 -18.90
N GLU A 299 -23.32 17.01 -19.45
CA GLU A 299 -22.80 16.07 -20.45
C GLU A 299 -22.35 16.76 -21.76
N ILE A 300 -23.00 17.88 -22.11
CA ILE A 300 -22.70 18.68 -23.30
C ILE A 300 -21.40 19.47 -23.12
N LEU A 301 -21.20 20.06 -21.94
CA LEU A 301 -20.01 20.86 -21.61
C LEU A 301 -18.79 19.96 -21.39
N ARG A 302 -18.97 18.73 -20.88
CA ARG A 302 -17.91 17.74 -20.74
C ARG A 302 -17.25 17.36 -22.07
N LYS A 303 -18.04 17.27 -23.16
CA LYS A 303 -17.52 17.06 -24.53
C LYS A 303 -16.78 18.28 -25.09
N PHE A 304 -17.18 19.48 -24.70
CA PHE A 304 -16.62 20.74 -25.20
C PHE A 304 -15.24 21.10 -24.57
N PHE A 305 -15.01 20.74 -23.30
CA PHE A 305 -13.80 21.16 -22.56
C PHE A 305 -12.68 20.11 -22.43
N GLY A 306 -12.80 18.94 -23.06
CA GLY A 306 -11.96 17.76 -22.80
C GLY A 306 -10.43 17.91 -22.90
N LYS A 307 -9.91 18.86 -23.69
CA LYS A 307 -8.45 19.14 -23.80
C LYS A 307 -8.03 20.50 -23.23
N LYS A 308 -8.85 21.55 -23.39
CA LYS A 308 -8.53 22.92 -22.94
C LYS A 308 -8.80 23.15 -21.45
N GLY A 309 -9.78 22.44 -20.87
CA GLY A 309 -10.09 22.49 -19.44
C GLY A 309 -8.99 21.90 -18.54
N LYS A 310 -8.35 20.80 -18.97
CA LYS A 310 -7.20 20.20 -18.27
C LYS A 310 -5.99 21.13 -18.17
N PHE A 311 -5.79 22.01 -19.17
CA PHE A 311 -4.69 22.98 -19.20
C PHE A 311 -4.92 24.14 -18.22
N LEU A 312 -6.11 24.74 -18.25
CA LEU A 312 -6.49 25.81 -17.30
C LEU A 312 -6.51 25.31 -15.86
N TYR A 313 -6.87 24.04 -15.65
CA TYR A 313 -6.87 23.40 -14.35
C TYR A 313 -5.46 23.15 -13.79
N LYS A 314 -4.51 22.67 -14.62
CA LYS A 314 -3.09 22.55 -14.24
C LYS A 314 -2.49 23.89 -13.77
N LYS A 315 -2.93 25.00 -14.38
CA LYS A 315 -2.50 26.35 -14.03
C LYS A 315 -3.04 26.78 -12.66
N ALA A 316 -4.31 26.47 -12.35
CA ALA A 316 -4.91 26.75 -11.03
C ALA A 316 -4.23 25.98 -9.87
N VAL A 317 -3.74 24.77 -10.14
CA VAL A 317 -2.97 23.96 -9.16
C VAL A 317 -1.58 24.54 -8.88
N GLN A 318 -0.94 25.18 -9.87
CA GLN A 318 0.33 25.88 -9.67
C GLN A 318 0.18 27.21 -8.91
N GLU A 319 -0.98 27.85 -9.01
CA GLU A 319 -1.22 29.18 -8.43
C GLU A 319 -1.73 29.15 -6.97
N LYS A 320 -2.31 28.05 -6.48
CA LYS A 320 -2.90 27.96 -5.11
C LYS A 320 -2.06 27.16 -4.10
N GLY A 321 -0.86 27.66 -3.81
CA GLY A 321 -0.06 27.17 -2.69
C GLY A 321 -0.83 27.13 -1.36
N SER A 322 -0.71 25.99 -0.67
CA SER A 322 -0.71 25.88 0.80
C SER A 322 -2.04 26.08 1.57
N LYS A 323 -2.90 25.07 1.55
CA LYS A 323 -3.57 24.58 2.78
C LYS A 323 -3.49 23.05 2.78
N TRP A 324 -2.50 22.58 3.51
CA TRP A 324 -1.98 21.22 3.55
C TRP A 324 -2.88 20.30 4.43
N PRO A 325 -3.14 19.03 4.07
CA PRO A 325 -3.91 18.09 4.92
C PRO A 325 -3.17 17.76 6.23
N GLN A 326 -3.85 17.17 7.23
CA GLN A 326 -3.22 16.77 8.50
C GLN A 326 -2.18 15.66 8.25
N TYR A 327 -0.90 16.03 8.35
CA TYR A 327 0.24 15.12 8.27
C TYR A 327 0.46 14.45 9.62
N PHE A 328 0.58 13.13 9.64
CA PHE A 328 1.28 12.44 10.72
C PHE A 328 2.61 11.94 10.14
N GLN A 329 3.67 12.72 10.33
CA GLN A 329 4.99 12.12 10.44
C GLN A 329 4.95 11.36 11.76
N ILE A 330 5.10 10.04 11.71
CA ILE A 330 5.00 9.23 12.92
C ILE A 330 6.42 8.86 13.32
N SER A 331 6.94 9.56 14.32
CA SER A 331 8.08 9.13 15.10
C SER A 331 7.66 8.82 16.54
N LEU A 332 8.38 7.91 17.21
CA LEU A 332 8.16 7.60 18.62
C LEU A 332 8.25 8.85 19.52
N LYS A 333 9.06 9.85 19.14
CA LYS A 333 9.13 11.15 19.84
C LYS A 333 7.86 11.99 19.65
N GLU A 334 7.23 11.96 18.49
CA GLU A 334 5.98 12.68 18.21
C GLU A 334 4.76 12.00 18.86
N LEU A 335 4.81 10.68 19.08
CA LEU A 335 3.78 9.93 19.82
C LEU A 335 3.83 10.15 21.33
N GLN A 336 5.01 10.42 21.90
CA GLN A 336 5.20 10.70 23.34
C GLN A 336 4.66 12.07 23.79
N ILE A 337 4.37 12.99 22.87
CA ILE A 337 3.79 14.32 23.20
C ILE A 337 2.30 14.22 23.61
N PHE A 338 1.69 13.04 23.49
CA PHE A 338 0.27 12.81 23.81
C PHE A 338 0.02 11.83 24.97
N LYS A 339 1.04 11.47 25.76
CA LYS A 339 0.85 10.76 27.04
C LYS A 339 0.72 11.73 28.20
#